data_AF-A0A842V5I4-F1
#
_entry.id   AF-A0A842V5I4-F1
#
_cell.length_a   1.000
_cell.length_b   1.000
_cell.length_c   1.000
_cell.angle_alpha   90.00
_cell.angle_beta   90.00
_cell.angle_gamma   90.00
#
_symmetry.space_group_name_H-M   'P 1'
#
loop_
_entity.id
_entity.type
_entity.pdbx_description
1 polymer ?
#
loop_
_entity_poly.entity_id
_entity_poly.type
_entity_poly.pdbx_seq_one_letter_code
_entity_poly.pdbx_strand_id
1 'polypeptide(L)'
;MSRRAFGTLKIIFGTMILFVIALVFLGMFIRQTSGPVNRDYYNRSDMDLAIEECQNLCDAITDIDGAIEYCTRIQSIDFNNNGSAGAEIAEKGGYQFCENSIPCFLLADCTHKGYGLEGCRNLITEQQPDLLDEFKDPRSEQGCNASQETTWYDQLTGE
;
A
#
# COMPACT_ATOMS: atom_id res chain seq x y z
N MET A 1 -51.06 -25.07 -38.50
CA MET A 1 -50.18 -23.97 -38.05
C MET A 1 -48.83 -24.55 -37.63
N SER A 2 -47.76 -24.49 -38.44
CA SER A 2 -46.43 -24.99 -38.03
C SER A 2 -45.24 -24.37 -38.79
N ARG A 3 -45.47 -23.62 -39.89
CA ARG A 3 -44.38 -23.00 -40.67
C ARG A 3 -43.74 -21.77 -40.00
N ARG A 4 -44.45 -21.10 -39.07
CA ARG A 4 -43.92 -19.92 -38.35
C ARG A 4 -42.94 -20.30 -37.23
N ALA A 5 -43.14 -21.43 -36.56
CA ALA A 5 -42.27 -21.90 -35.47
C ALA A 5 -40.87 -22.32 -35.96
N PHE A 6 -40.78 -22.93 -37.13
CA PHE A 6 -39.50 -23.30 -37.75
C PHE A 6 -38.65 -22.10 -38.21
N GLY A 7 -39.28 -20.97 -38.51
CA GLY A 7 -38.57 -19.74 -38.87
C GLY A 7 -37.82 -19.14 -37.68
N THR A 8 -38.48 -19.05 -36.53
CA THR A 8 -37.91 -18.49 -35.30
C THR A 8 -36.76 -19.36 -34.75
N LEU A 9 -36.88 -20.68 -34.86
CA LEU A 9 -35.86 -21.60 -34.35
C LEU A 9 -34.54 -21.50 -35.13
N LYS A 10 -34.59 -21.22 -36.44
CA LYS A 10 -33.39 -20.97 -37.26
C LYS A 10 -32.71 -19.65 -36.91
N ILE A 11 -33.48 -18.62 -36.56
CA ILE A 11 -32.94 -17.31 -36.16
C ILE A 11 -32.20 -17.43 -34.82
N ILE A 12 -32.78 -18.16 -33.85
CA ILE A 12 -32.16 -18.38 -32.53
C ILE A 12 -30.86 -19.19 -32.65
N PHE A 13 -30.84 -20.21 -33.51
CA PHE A 13 -29.63 -21.02 -33.71
C PHE A 13 -28.50 -20.20 -34.37
N GLY A 14 -28.85 -19.32 -35.31
CA GLY A 14 -27.89 -18.42 -35.96
C GLY A 14 -27.27 -17.41 -34.98
N THR A 15 -28.07 -16.84 -34.06
CA THR A 15 -27.56 -15.87 -33.08
C THR A 15 -26.65 -16.52 -32.03
N MET A 16 -26.91 -17.76 -31.63
CA MET A 16 -26.04 -18.51 -30.70
C MET A 16 -24.64 -18.71 -31.28
N ILE A 17 -24.52 -19.08 -32.55
CA ILE A 17 -23.22 -19.27 -33.20
C ILE A 17 -22.45 -17.95 -33.30
N LEU A 18 -23.14 -16.86 -33.66
CA LEU A 18 -22.54 -15.52 -33.69
C LEU A 18 -22.03 -15.07 -32.32
N PHE A 19 -22.77 -15.39 -31.26
CA PHE A 19 -22.38 -15.06 -29.89
C PHE A 19 -21.11 -15.78 -29.45
N VAL A 20 -20.99 -17.08 -29.76
CA VAL A 20 -19.78 -17.86 -29.45
C VAL A 20 -18.56 -17.28 -30.18
N ILE A 21 -18.70 -16.92 -31.45
CA ILE A 21 -17.62 -16.31 -32.23
C ILE A 21 -17.22 -14.95 -31.62
N ALA A 22 -18.20 -14.11 -31.26
CA ALA A 22 -17.94 -12.83 -30.62
C ALA A 22 -17.17 -12.97 -29.29
N LEU A 23 -17.52 -13.95 -28.45
CA LEU A 23 -16.80 -14.23 -27.21
C LEU A 23 -15.35 -14.66 -27.45
N VAL A 24 -15.08 -15.46 -28.47
CA VAL A 24 -13.71 -15.86 -28.83
C VAL A 24 -12.89 -14.66 -29.27
N PHE A 25 -13.45 -13.77 -30.10
CA PHE A 25 -12.78 -12.53 -30.51
C PHE A 25 -12.54 -11.59 -29.33
N LEU A 26 -13.51 -11.46 -28.41
CA LEU A 26 -13.38 -10.65 -27.20
C LEU A 26 -12.29 -11.21 -26.27
N GLY A 27 -12.22 -12.54 -26.13
CA GLY A 27 -11.15 -13.22 -25.40
C GLY A 27 -9.76 -13.06 -26.01
N MET A 28 -9.66 -13.03 -27.35
CA MET A 28 -8.41 -12.72 -28.05
C MET A 28 -8.00 -11.24 -27.87
N PHE A 29 -8.96 -10.32 -27.89
CA PHE A 29 -8.70 -8.90 -27.67
C PHE A 29 -8.23 -8.60 -26.24
N ILE A 30 -8.87 -9.18 -25.23
CA ILE A 30 -8.45 -9.07 -23.81
C ILE A 30 -7.03 -9.61 -23.60
N ARG A 31 -6.67 -10.70 -24.31
CA ARG A 31 -5.32 -11.27 -24.28
C ARG A 31 -4.26 -10.42 -24.98
N GLN A 32 -4.66 -9.57 -25.92
CA GLN A 32 -3.74 -8.67 -26.63
C GLN A 32 -3.48 -7.36 -25.87
N THR A 33 -4.42 -6.92 -25.03
CA THR A 33 -4.24 -5.78 -24.12
C THR A 33 -3.50 -6.14 -22.83
N SER A 34 -3.32 -7.43 -22.53
CA SER A 34 -2.41 -7.90 -21.48
C SER A 34 -0.97 -7.88 -22.01
N GLY A 35 -0.49 -6.68 -22.35
CA GLY A 35 0.94 -6.43 -22.41
C GLY A 35 1.59 -6.72 -21.04
N PRO A 36 2.93 -6.83 -20.96
CA PRO A 36 3.61 -6.95 -19.68
C PRO A 36 3.15 -5.79 -18.81
N VAL A 37 2.41 -6.11 -17.74
CA VAL A 37 1.93 -5.14 -16.78
C VAL A 37 3.18 -4.46 -16.22
N ASN A 38 3.37 -3.20 -16.57
CA ASN A 38 4.53 -2.44 -16.17
C ASN A 38 4.44 -2.26 -14.64
N ARG A 39 5.17 -3.08 -13.88
CA ARG A 39 5.15 -3.11 -12.41
C ARG A 39 5.38 -1.72 -11.79
N ASP A 40 6.14 -0.87 -12.49
CA ASP A 40 6.41 0.51 -12.09
C ASP A 40 5.13 1.37 -11.93
N TYR A 41 4.01 1.02 -12.59
CA TYR A 41 2.74 1.74 -12.47
C TYR A 41 1.97 1.36 -11.20
N TYR A 42 2.10 0.11 -10.72
CA TYR A 42 1.46 -0.33 -9.47
C TYR A 42 2.18 0.27 -8.26
N ASN A 43 3.51 0.43 -8.31
CA ASN A 43 4.25 0.87 -7.13
C ASN A 43 4.17 2.39 -6.89
N ARG A 44 3.96 3.19 -7.94
CA ARG A 44 3.52 4.59 -7.75
C ARG A 44 2.15 4.64 -7.08
N SER A 45 1.22 3.77 -7.49
CA SER A 45 -0.11 3.71 -6.87
C SER A 45 -0.01 3.35 -5.39
N ASP A 46 0.79 2.35 -5.01
CA ASP A 46 0.87 1.92 -3.61
C ASP A 46 1.55 2.97 -2.72
N MET A 47 2.60 3.63 -3.22
CA MET A 47 3.23 4.74 -2.51
C MET A 47 2.32 5.96 -2.41
N ASP A 48 1.64 6.34 -3.49
CA ASP A 48 0.71 7.47 -3.49
C ASP A 48 -0.49 7.20 -2.56
N LEU A 49 -1.00 5.97 -2.53
CA LEU A 49 -2.05 5.53 -1.61
C LEU A 49 -1.59 5.57 -0.15
N ALA A 50 -0.38 5.09 0.15
CA ALA A 50 0.18 5.13 1.50
C ALA A 50 0.38 6.58 1.98
N ILE A 51 0.85 7.48 1.09
CA ILE A 51 0.96 8.91 1.39
C ILE A 51 -0.42 9.51 1.65
N GLU A 52 -1.40 9.25 0.78
CA GLU A 52 -2.77 9.74 0.93
C GLU A 52 -3.40 9.26 2.24
N GLU A 53 -3.22 8.00 2.62
CA GLU A 53 -3.73 7.45 3.87
C GLU A 53 -3.10 8.13 5.10
N CYS A 54 -1.77 8.30 5.10
CA CYS A 54 -1.08 9.00 6.18
C CYS A 54 -1.48 10.48 6.26
N GLN A 55 -1.75 11.11 5.10
CA GLN A 55 -2.17 12.50 5.04
C GLN A 55 -3.61 12.67 5.54
N ASN A 56 -4.50 11.73 5.20
CA ASN A 56 -5.85 11.68 5.75
C ASN A 56 -5.84 11.48 7.27
N LEU A 57 -4.94 10.64 7.80
CA LEU A 57 -4.77 10.48 9.25
C LEU A 57 -4.31 11.79 9.89
N CYS A 58 -3.30 12.46 9.32
CA CYS A 58 -2.88 13.78 9.80
C CYS A 58 -4.03 14.79 9.80
N ASP A 59 -4.80 14.87 8.71
CA ASP A 59 -5.94 15.79 8.59
C ASP A 59 -7.07 15.46 9.57
N ALA A 60 -7.28 14.19 9.88
CA ALA A 60 -8.28 13.70 10.82
C ALA A 60 -7.91 13.91 12.30
N ILE A 61 -6.66 14.28 12.63
CA ILE A 61 -6.27 14.53 14.02
C ILE A 61 -7.11 15.68 14.60
N THR A 62 -7.97 15.33 15.57
CA THR A 62 -8.77 16.26 16.38
C THR A 62 -8.47 16.19 17.88
N ASP A 63 -7.78 15.14 18.33
CA ASP A 63 -7.45 14.86 19.71
C ASP A 63 -6.10 14.11 19.83
N ILE A 64 -5.71 13.81 21.07
CA ILE A 64 -4.46 13.10 21.38
C ILE A 64 -4.49 11.66 20.85
N ASP A 65 -5.64 10.99 20.89
CA ASP A 65 -5.76 9.60 20.45
C ASP A 65 -5.53 9.48 18.93
N GLY A 66 -6.09 10.41 18.14
CA GLY A 66 -5.84 10.49 16.70
C GLY A 66 -4.38 10.84 16.37
N ALA A 67 -3.73 11.65 17.21
CA ALA A 67 -2.31 11.93 17.07
C ALA A 67 -1.44 10.69 17.36
N ILE A 68 -1.78 9.91 18.39
CA ILE A 68 -1.12 8.65 18.69
C ILE A 68 -1.31 7.67 17.54
N GLU A 69 -2.54 7.54 17.00
CA GLU A 69 -2.82 6.69 15.85
C GLU A 69 -1.95 7.08 14.65
N TYR A 70 -1.87 8.37 14.31
CA TYR A 70 -1.01 8.86 13.24
C TYR A 70 0.48 8.54 13.49
N CYS A 71 0.98 8.81 14.69
CA CYS A 71 2.39 8.65 15.04
C CYS A 71 2.81 7.18 15.13
N THR A 72 1.87 6.27 15.41
CA THR A 72 2.12 4.83 15.51
C THR A 72 1.76 4.07 14.24
N ARG A 73 1.07 4.70 13.28
CA ARG A 73 0.69 4.06 12.02
C ARG A 73 1.92 3.71 11.19
N ILE A 74 1.97 2.45 10.78
CA ILE A 74 2.98 1.88 9.90
C ILE A 74 2.35 1.53 8.56
N GLN A 75 3.05 1.84 7.48
CA GLN A 75 2.72 1.45 6.12
C GLN A 75 3.73 0.42 5.60
N SER A 76 3.23 -0.48 4.76
CA SER A 76 4.03 -1.50 4.08
C SER A 76 4.04 -1.20 2.59
N ILE A 77 5.20 -0.87 2.03
CA ILE A 77 5.38 -0.41 0.65
C ILE A 77 6.54 -1.19 0.02
N ASP A 78 6.27 -1.85 -1.11
CA ASP A 78 7.28 -2.53 -1.94
C ASP A 78 8.06 -1.49 -2.78
N PHE A 79 9.20 -1.02 -2.26
CA PHE A 79 10.03 0.01 -2.91
C PHE A 79 10.90 -0.55 -4.05
N ASN A 80 11.33 -1.81 -3.95
CA ASN A 80 12.20 -2.48 -4.93
C ASN A 80 11.45 -3.23 -6.05
N ASN A 81 10.12 -3.31 -5.96
CA ASN A 81 9.23 -3.95 -6.93
C ASN A 81 9.43 -5.49 -7.02
N ASN A 82 9.89 -6.11 -5.94
CA ASN A 82 10.12 -7.55 -5.88
C ASN A 82 8.81 -8.35 -5.71
N GLY A 83 7.68 -7.67 -5.46
CA GLY A 83 6.36 -8.25 -5.26
C GLY A 83 6.06 -8.64 -3.80
N SER A 84 6.88 -8.18 -2.85
CA SER A 84 6.78 -8.46 -1.42
C SER A 84 7.41 -7.34 -0.59
N ALA A 85 6.58 -6.48 -0.01
CA ALA A 85 7.03 -5.56 1.02
C ALA A 85 7.47 -6.37 2.26
N GLY A 86 8.77 -6.40 2.56
CA GLY A 86 9.23 -7.03 3.81
C GLY A 86 10.69 -7.47 3.89
N ALA A 87 11.42 -7.56 2.78
CA ALA A 87 12.75 -8.16 2.80
C ALA A 87 13.91 -7.18 2.65
N GLU A 88 13.66 -5.91 2.28
CA GLU A 88 14.72 -4.97 1.95
C GLU A 88 14.61 -3.62 2.68
N ILE A 89 15.76 -2.96 2.77
CA ILE A 89 15.92 -1.65 3.38
C ILE A 89 15.61 -0.60 2.32
N ALA A 90 14.63 0.24 2.58
CA ALA A 90 14.32 1.41 1.81
C ALA A 90 14.96 2.66 2.45
N GLU A 91 15.41 3.59 1.61
CA GLU A 91 15.99 4.86 2.06
C GLU A 91 15.18 6.04 1.53
N LYS A 92 14.73 6.92 2.42
CA LYS A 92 14.02 8.15 2.04
C LYS A 92 14.37 9.28 3.00
N GLY A 93 14.78 10.43 2.46
CA GLY A 93 15.07 11.62 3.27
C GLY A 93 16.25 11.47 4.25
N GLY A 94 17.17 10.53 3.99
CA GLY A 94 18.31 10.22 4.88
C GLY A 94 17.99 9.18 5.97
N TYR A 95 16.78 8.60 5.94
CA TYR A 95 16.35 7.56 6.87
C TYR A 95 16.33 6.21 6.19
N GLN A 96 16.80 5.18 6.92
CA GLN A 96 16.71 3.78 6.51
C GLN A 96 15.63 3.07 7.32
N PHE A 97 14.70 2.41 6.62
CA PHE A 97 13.60 1.64 7.20
C PHE A 97 13.35 0.37 6.39
N CYS A 98 12.72 -0.64 6.98
CA CYS A 98 12.29 -1.80 6.22
C CYS A 98 11.02 -1.45 5.44
N GLU A 99 10.88 -2.03 4.24
CA GLU A 99 9.73 -1.83 3.36
C GLU A 99 8.37 -2.10 4.04
N ASN A 100 8.33 -2.97 5.04
CA ASN A 100 7.12 -3.29 5.80
C ASN A 100 6.86 -2.43 7.04
N SER A 101 7.81 -1.56 7.41
CA SER A 101 7.78 -0.82 8.67
C SER A 101 8.01 0.69 8.51
N ILE A 102 7.27 1.31 7.58
CA ILE A 102 7.41 2.74 7.27
C ILE A 102 6.41 3.56 8.08
N PRO A 103 6.85 4.35 9.07
CA PRO A 103 5.92 5.15 9.86
C PRO A 103 5.31 6.31 9.06
N CYS A 104 4.04 6.61 9.32
CA CYS A 104 3.30 7.64 8.59
C CYS A 104 3.91 9.04 8.69
N PHE A 105 4.55 9.38 9.81
CA PHE A 105 5.20 10.68 9.99
C PHE A 105 6.43 10.90 9.07
N LEU A 106 6.94 9.86 8.41
CA LEU A 106 7.96 9.97 7.36
C LEU A 106 7.34 10.11 5.95
N LEU A 107 6.07 9.76 5.80
CA LEU A 107 5.35 9.80 4.52
C LEU A 107 4.57 11.10 4.35
N ALA A 108 3.90 11.57 5.41
CA ALA A 108 3.18 12.82 5.45
C ALA A 108 3.80 13.76 6.50
N ASP A 109 3.89 15.05 6.19
CA ASP A 109 4.38 16.06 7.13
C ASP A 109 3.22 16.71 7.89
N CYS A 110 3.05 16.33 9.15
CA CYS A 110 2.02 16.87 10.05
C CYS A 110 2.54 17.95 11.01
N THR A 111 3.66 18.61 10.67
CA THR A 111 4.25 19.69 11.49
C THR A 111 3.31 20.86 11.74
N HIS A 112 2.39 21.16 10.82
CA HIS A 112 1.41 22.23 10.98
C HIS A 112 0.43 22.01 12.15
N LYS A 113 0.26 20.77 12.61
CA LYS A 113 -0.49 20.40 13.83
C LYS A 113 0.41 20.10 15.03
N GLY A 114 1.72 20.24 14.88
CA GLY A 114 2.70 19.91 15.93
C GLY A 114 3.09 18.43 15.99
N TYR A 115 2.63 17.60 15.04
CA TYR A 115 2.89 16.15 15.00
C TYR A 115 3.89 15.78 13.90
N GLY A 116 4.97 16.55 13.77
CA GLY A 116 6.14 16.13 12.99
C GLY A 116 6.96 15.06 13.72
N LEU A 117 8.15 14.73 13.22
CA LEU A 117 9.03 13.72 13.84
C LEU A 117 9.26 13.97 15.34
N GLU A 118 9.63 15.19 15.74
CA GLU A 118 9.83 15.55 17.15
C GLU A 118 8.53 15.54 17.97
N GLY A 119 7.40 15.90 17.35
CA GLY A 119 6.09 15.88 18.00
C GLY A 119 5.62 14.46 18.30
N CYS A 120 5.72 13.57 17.31
CA CYS A 120 5.44 12.16 17.46
C CYS A 120 6.39 11.49 18.45
N ARG A 121 7.68 11.85 18.41
CA ARG A 121 8.66 11.40 19.40
C ARG A 121 8.18 11.68 20.82
N ASN A 122 7.93 12.94 21.12
CA ASN A 122 7.53 13.36 22.47
C ASN A 122 6.21 12.69 22.88
N LEU A 123 5.25 12.60 21.96
CA LEU A 123 3.95 12.00 22.20
C LEU A 123 4.06 10.50 22.54
N ILE A 124 4.82 9.74 21.74
CA ILE A 124 5.00 8.30 21.97
C ILE A 124 5.76 8.07 23.29
N THR A 125 6.82 8.83 23.54
CA THR A 125 7.60 8.69 24.79
C THR A 125 6.76 9.02 26.03
N GLU A 126 5.86 10.00 25.95
CA GLU A 126 5.03 10.42 27.09
C GLU A 126 3.81 9.53 27.31
N GLN A 127 3.12 9.11 26.24
CA GLN A 127 1.83 8.43 26.32
C GLN A 127 1.93 6.90 26.21
N GLN A 128 2.87 6.39 25.42
CA GLN A 128 2.98 4.96 25.12
C GLN A 128 4.45 4.51 24.99
N PRO A 129 5.23 4.55 26.08
CA PRO A 129 6.63 4.14 26.07
C PRO A 129 6.80 2.66 25.69
N ASP A 130 5.83 1.80 25.98
CA ASP A 130 5.87 0.38 25.64
C ASP A 130 5.85 0.13 24.12
N LEU A 131 5.25 1.05 23.34
CA LEU A 131 5.21 0.94 21.87
C LEU A 131 6.58 1.22 21.24
N LEU A 132 7.44 2.00 21.90
CA LEU A 132 8.83 2.17 21.45
C LEU A 132 9.58 0.83 21.44
N ASP A 133 9.26 -0.11 22.33
CA ASP A 133 9.89 -1.42 22.32
C ASP A 133 9.38 -2.31 21.18
N GLU A 134 8.11 -2.15 20.77
CA GLU A 134 7.54 -2.82 19.58
C GLU A 134 8.18 -2.31 18.27
N PHE A 135 8.52 -1.02 18.23
CA PHE A 135 9.31 -0.44 17.13
C PHE A 135 10.79 -0.85 17.16
N LYS A 136 11.35 -1.18 18.33
CA LYS A 136 12.77 -1.58 18.50
C LYS A 136 13.07 -2.96 17.93
N ASP A 137 12.05 -3.81 17.75
CA ASP A 137 12.24 -5.19 17.31
C ASP A 137 11.30 -5.64 16.17
N PRO A 138 11.52 -5.16 14.92
CA PRO A 138 10.90 -5.79 13.76
C PRO A 138 11.52 -7.17 13.42
N ARG A 139 12.47 -7.71 14.22
CA ARG A 139 13.30 -8.87 13.85
C ARG A 139 12.57 -10.21 13.88
N SER A 140 11.34 -10.28 14.37
CA SER A 140 10.77 -11.60 14.71
C SER A 140 10.25 -12.42 13.53
N GLU A 141 9.85 -11.85 12.38
CA GLU A 141 9.12 -12.68 11.40
C GLU A 141 9.52 -12.58 9.91
N GLN A 142 10.16 -11.53 9.38
CA GLN A 142 10.17 -11.35 7.91
C GLN A 142 11.48 -10.88 7.22
N GLY A 143 12.66 -11.19 7.76
CA GLY A 143 13.87 -11.24 6.92
C GLY A 143 14.60 -9.93 6.61
N CYS A 144 14.25 -8.82 7.26
CA CYS A 144 15.08 -7.61 7.23
C CYS A 144 16.34 -7.85 8.11
N ASN A 145 17.50 -8.13 7.50
CA ASN A 145 18.73 -8.50 8.22
C ASN A 145 19.28 -7.32 9.06
N ALA A 146 19.10 -7.44 10.36
CA ALA A 146 19.35 -6.46 11.43
C ALA A 146 20.83 -6.08 11.69
N SER A 147 21.56 -5.59 10.69
CA SER A 147 22.85 -4.90 10.92
C SER A 147 22.82 -3.41 10.61
N GLN A 148 21.69 -2.91 10.10
CA GLN A 148 21.42 -1.50 9.91
C GLN A 148 20.20 -1.18 10.75
N GLU A 149 20.50 -0.76 11.98
CA GLU A 149 19.52 -0.16 12.88
C GLU A 149 18.69 0.87 12.12
N THR A 150 17.39 0.79 12.33
CA THR A 150 16.40 1.81 11.99
C THR A 150 16.90 3.17 12.47
N THR A 151 17.58 3.91 11.60
CA THR A 151 18.18 5.23 11.90
C THR A 151 17.13 6.25 12.35
N TRP A 152 15.86 6.02 12.04
CA TRP A 152 14.75 6.81 12.56
C TRP A 152 14.42 6.49 14.03
N TYR A 153 14.60 5.23 14.47
CA TYR A 153 14.41 4.83 15.88
C TYR A 153 15.43 5.50 16.78
N ASP A 154 16.72 5.48 16.41
CA ASP A 154 17.77 6.15 17.18
C ASP A 154 17.54 7.66 17.25
N GLN A 155 16.97 8.26 16.20
CA GLN A 155 16.55 9.67 16.23
C GLN A 155 15.27 9.91 17.07
N LEU A 156 14.37 8.93 17.20
CA LEU A 156 13.23 8.99 18.11
C LEU A 156 13.62 8.72 19.57
N THR A 157 14.65 7.94 19.86
CA THR A 157 15.10 7.73 21.24
C THR A 157 16.16 8.75 21.64
N GLY A 158 16.85 9.35 20.68
CA GLY A 158 18.01 10.22 20.91
C GLY A 158 19.24 9.45 21.38
N GLU A 159 19.32 8.17 21.03
CA GLU A 159 20.47 7.28 21.28
C GLU A 159 21.52 7.39 20.15
#